data_AF-A0A941N5G7-F1
#
_entry.id   AF-A0A941N5G7-F1
#
_cell.length_a   1.000
_cell.length_b   1.000
_cell.length_c   1.000
_cell.angle_alpha   90.00
_cell.angle_beta   90.00
_cell.angle_gamma   90.00
#
_symmetry.space_group_name_H-M   'P 1'
#
loop_
_entity.id
_entity.type
_entity.pdbx_description
1 polymer ?
#
loop_
_entity_poly.entity_id
_entity_poly.type
_entity_poly.pdbx_seq_one_letter_code
_entity_poly.pdbx_strand_id
1 'polypeptide(L)'
;MPPANVPNSESAPWNHADYMWQAIAAATNAPQAPFGAVIVNGGTGQIIARGWNKTGLNPLLHGEIDALQDLFGDGPGPVYRDLAL
;
A
#
# COMPACT_ATOMS: atom_id res chain seq x y z
N MET A 1 -13.32 -24.04 -7.17
CA MET A 1 -13.99 -23.46 -5.99
C MET A 1 -13.14 -22.28 -5.53
N PRO A 2 -13.59 -21.02 -5.66
CA PRO A 2 -12.92 -19.91 -4.98
C PRO A 2 -13.16 -20.04 -3.45
N PRO A 3 -12.22 -19.63 -2.59
CA PRO A 3 -12.42 -19.72 -1.14
C PRO A 3 -13.61 -18.85 -0.72
N ALA A 4 -14.47 -19.44 0.11
CA ALA A 4 -15.59 -18.75 0.73
C ALA A 4 -15.06 -17.73 1.75
N ASN A 5 -15.70 -16.55 1.77
CA ASN A 5 -15.58 -15.52 2.80
C ASN A 5 -14.47 -14.47 2.67
N VAL A 6 -14.33 -13.86 1.48
CA VAL A 6 -13.89 -12.46 1.45
C VAL A 6 -15.16 -11.63 1.68
N PRO A 7 -15.29 -10.89 2.80
CA PRO A 7 -16.41 -9.98 2.97
C PRO A 7 -16.44 -9.03 1.77
N ASN A 8 -17.62 -8.82 1.19
CA ASN A 8 -17.80 -7.70 0.27
C ASN A 8 -17.25 -6.44 0.95
N SER A 9 -16.54 -5.60 0.21
CA SER A 9 -15.84 -4.41 0.74
C SER A 9 -16.75 -3.44 1.52
N GLU A 10 -18.07 -3.60 1.43
CA GLU A 10 -19.07 -2.83 2.18
C GLU A 10 -19.37 -3.35 3.60
N SER A 11 -18.87 -4.53 4.00
CA SER A 11 -19.13 -5.13 5.33
C SER A 11 -17.88 -5.33 6.19
N ALA A 12 -16.69 -5.00 5.69
CA ALA A 12 -15.47 -5.07 6.49
C ALA A 12 -15.54 -4.04 7.63
N PRO A 13 -15.16 -4.39 8.88
CA PRO A 13 -15.18 -3.48 10.02
C PRO A 13 -14.11 -2.36 9.92
N TRP A 14 -13.41 -2.28 8.79
CA TRP A 14 -12.28 -1.41 8.59
C TRP A 14 -12.70 -0.07 8.00
N ASN A 15 -12.27 1.02 8.61
CA ASN A 15 -12.54 2.35 8.11
C ASN A 15 -11.67 2.66 6.88
N HIS A 16 -12.28 2.64 5.70
CA HIS A 16 -11.58 2.97 4.45
C HIS A 16 -11.02 4.40 4.43
N ALA A 17 -11.62 5.34 5.16
CA ALA A 17 -11.11 6.71 5.25
C ALA A 17 -9.71 6.75 5.89
N ASP A 18 -9.45 5.92 6.90
CA ASP A 18 -8.15 5.85 7.56
C ASP A 18 -7.08 5.35 6.60
N TYR A 19 -7.39 4.35 5.77
CA TYR A 19 -6.47 3.87 4.72
C TYR A 19 -6.22 4.92 3.64
N MET A 20 -7.24 5.68 3.26
CA MET A 20 -7.07 6.78 2.31
C MET A 20 -6.17 7.89 2.86
N TRP A 21 -6.30 8.25 4.14
CA TRP A 21 -5.37 9.19 4.77
C TRP A 21 -3.93 8.68 4.79
N GLN A 22 -3.73 7.37 4.96
CA GLN A 22 -2.41 6.75 4.90
C GLN A 22 -1.82 6.78 3.48
N ALA A 23 -2.64 6.58 2.44
CA ALA A 23 -2.21 6.74 1.05
C ALA A 23 -1.84 8.19 0.71
N ILE A 24 -2.61 9.17 1.20
CA ILE A 24 -2.30 10.61 1.08
C ILE A 24 -0.99 10.94 1.81
N ALA A 25 -0.77 10.38 3.00
CA ALA A 25 0.49 10.55 3.72
C ALA A 25 1.68 9.96 2.95
N ALA A 26 1.52 8.80 2.29
CA ALA A 26 2.59 8.26 1.44
C ALA A 26 2.90 9.18 0.24
N ALA A 27 1.88 9.79 -0.35
CA ALA A 27 2.01 10.71 -1.49
C ALA A 27 2.88 11.95 -1.21
N THR A 28 3.08 12.33 0.06
CA THR A 28 3.93 13.48 0.42
C THR A 28 5.41 13.26 0.04
N ASN A 29 5.83 12.01 -0.19
CA ASN A 29 7.17 11.69 -0.71
C ASN A 29 7.34 12.00 -2.21
N ALA A 30 6.25 12.30 -2.93
CA ALA A 30 6.23 12.58 -4.36
C ALA A 30 5.57 13.94 -4.68
N PRO A 31 6.10 15.08 -4.21
CA PRO A 31 5.42 16.37 -4.31
C PRO A 31 5.13 16.83 -5.74
N GLN A 32 5.89 16.34 -6.73
CA GLN A 32 5.70 16.67 -8.16
C GLN A 32 4.67 15.76 -8.86
N ALA A 33 4.32 14.63 -8.24
CA ALA A 33 3.34 13.66 -8.75
C ALA A 33 2.68 12.94 -7.55
N PRO A 34 1.82 13.62 -6.76
CA PRO A 34 1.43 13.21 -5.42
C PRO A 34 0.39 12.08 -5.42
N PHE A 35 0.83 10.88 -5.80
CA PHE A 35 0.06 9.66 -5.75
C PHE A 35 0.75 8.65 -4.82
N GLY A 36 0.00 8.18 -3.83
CA GLY A 36 0.43 7.15 -2.88
C GLY A 36 -0.58 6.00 -2.86
N ALA A 37 -0.12 4.83 -2.44
CA ALA A 37 -0.91 3.62 -2.33
C ALA A 37 -0.57 2.88 -1.03
N VAL A 38 -1.56 2.16 -0.51
CA VAL A 38 -1.39 1.25 0.62
C VAL A 38 -2.00 -0.10 0.26
N ILE A 39 -1.37 -1.19 0.70
CA ILE A 39 -1.95 -2.54 0.62
C ILE A 39 -2.36 -2.94 2.03
N VAL A 40 -3.63 -3.32 2.17
CA VAL A 40 -4.24 -3.71 3.44
C VAL A 40 -4.55 -5.21 3.41
N ASN A 41 -4.18 -5.92 4.47
CA ASN A 41 -4.65 -7.28 4.69
C ASN A 41 -6.14 -7.25 5.05
N GLY A 42 -7.00 -7.71 4.15
CA GLY A 42 -8.45 -7.68 4.34
C GLY A 42 -8.95 -8.49 5.55
N GLY A 43 -8.20 -9.49 6.01
CA GLY A 43 -8.55 -10.30 7.18
C GLY A 43 -8.21 -9.64 8.51
N THR A 44 -7.16 -8.80 8.56
CA THR A 44 -6.67 -8.19 9.82
C THR A 44 -6.81 -6.68 9.89
N GLY A 45 -7.06 -6.01 8.75
CA GLY A 45 -7.04 -4.54 8.64
C GLY A 45 -5.63 -3.93 8.70
N GLN A 46 -4.58 -4.75 8.75
CA GLN A 46 -3.21 -4.25 8.82
C GLN A 46 -2.76 -3.71 7.46
N ILE A 47 -2.18 -2.51 7.43
CA ILE A 47 -1.40 -2.05 6.26
C ILE A 47 -0.10 -2.86 6.22
N ILE A 48 0.06 -3.65 5.17
CA ILE A 48 1.20 -4.55 4.97
C ILE A 48 2.23 -4.03 3.97
N ALA A 49 1.90 -2.99 3.21
CA ALA A 49 2.85 -2.29 2.34
C ALA A 49 2.38 -0.87 2.01
N ARG A 50 3.33 -0.01 1.63
CA ARG A 50 3.08 1.36 1.19
C ARG A 50 3.94 1.68 -0.02
N GLY A 51 3.43 2.53 -0.90
CA GLY A 51 4.17 2.98 -2.07
C GLY A 51 3.79 4.40 -2.47
N TRP A 52 4.68 5.05 -3.21
CA TRP A 52 4.42 6.35 -3.82
C TRP A 52 5.01 6.43 -5.21
N ASN A 53 4.49 7.38 -5.98
CA ASN A 53 4.90 7.59 -7.35
C ASN A 53 6.41 7.94 -7.42
N LYS A 54 7.17 7.11 -8.16
CA LYS A 54 8.59 7.28 -8.48
C LYS A 54 8.82 7.33 -10.00
N THR A 55 7.84 7.85 -10.75
CA THR A 55 7.91 7.99 -12.23
C THR A 55 9.14 8.77 -12.71
N GLY A 56 9.67 9.68 -11.88
CA GLY A 56 10.93 10.38 -12.17
C GLY A 56 12.17 9.48 -12.19
N LEU A 57 12.11 8.29 -11.57
CA LEU A 57 13.17 7.27 -11.62
C LEU A 57 12.92 6.24 -12.73
N ASN A 58 11.67 5.78 -12.85
CA ASN A 58 11.25 4.83 -13.87
C ASN A 58 9.74 5.03 -14.12
N PRO A 59 9.30 5.23 -15.37
CA PRO A 59 7.90 5.53 -15.69
C PRO A 59 6.90 4.44 -15.26
N LEU A 60 7.35 3.21 -15.01
CA LEU A 60 6.49 2.12 -14.51
C LEU A 60 6.26 2.18 -13.00
N LEU A 61 7.07 2.94 -12.24
CA LEU A 61 6.97 3.02 -10.78
C LEU A 61 5.89 4.00 -10.34
N HIS A 62 4.63 3.65 -10.61
CA HIS A 62 3.49 4.28 -9.96
C HIS A 62 3.41 3.87 -8.48
N GLY A 63 2.59 4.57 -7.68
CA GLY A 63 2.45 4.28 -6.25
C GLY A 63 1.97 2.85 -5.98
N GLU A 64 1.10 2.31 -6.83
CA GLU A 64 0.60 0.95 -6.76
C GLU A 64 1.71 -0.09 -7.01
N ILE A 65 2.55 0.16 -8.01
CA ILE A 65 3.68 -0.71 -8.36
C ILE A 65 4.74 -0.68 -7.26
N ASP A 66 5.03 0.50 -6.72
CA ASP A 66 5.96 0.65 -5.60
C ASP A 66 5.47 -0.07 -4.33
N ALA A 67 4.17 0.00 -4.03
CA ALA A 67 3.57 -0.72 -2.90
C ALA A 67 3.63 -2.25 -3.07
N LEU A 68 3.47 -2.76 -4.30
CA LEU A 68 3.68 -4.18 -4.59
C LEU A 68 5.14 -4.58 -4.42
N GLN A 69 6.08 -3.75 -4.87
CA GLN A 69 7.50 -4.03 -4.70
C GLN A 69 7.93 -3.98 -3.22
N ASP A 70 7.37 -3.06 -2.42
CA ASP A 70 7.53 -3.03 -0.96
C ASP A 70 6.99 -4.33 -0.32
N LEU A 71 5.80 -4.79 -0.73
CA LEU A 71 5.19 -6.03 -0.24
C LEU A 71 6.05 -7.28 -0.52
N PHE A 72 6.60 -7.39 -1.73
CA PHE A 72 7.35 -8.57 -2.16
C PHE A 72 8.88 -8.46 -1.98
N GLY A 73 9.37 -7.32 -1.50
CA GLY A 73 10.78 -7.12 -1.13
C GLY A 73 11.73 -6.71 -2.26
N ASP A 74 11.21 -6.31 -3.43
CA ASP A 74 11.98 -5.92 -4.61
C ASP A 74 11.94 -4.39 -4.90
N GLY A 75 11.39 -3.60 -3.98
CA GLY A 75 11.24 -2.16 -4.15
C GLY A 75 12.44 -1.35 -3.70
N PRO A 76 12.73 -0.18 -4.29
CA PRO A 76 13.76 0.73 -3.81
C PRO A 76 13.37 1.47 -2.50
N GLY A 77 12.36 0.98 -1.77
CA GLY A 77 11.89 1.54 -0.50
C GLY A 77 12.61 0.92 0.71
N PRO A 78 12.68 1.63 1.85
CA PRO A 78 13.32 1.09 3.04
C PRO A 78 12.54 -0.13 3.53
N VAL A 79 13.21 -1.27 3.51
CA VAL A 79 12.74 -2.54 4.05
C VAL A 79 12.27 -2.33 5.50
N TYR A 80 10.96 -2.17 5.71
CA TYR A 80 10.34 -2.26 7.04
C TYR A 80 10.24 -3.74 7.45
N ARG A 81 11.39 -4.44 7.50
CA ARG A 81 11.53 -5.73 8.18
C ARG A 81 12.47 -5.55 9.35
N ASP A 82 11.93 -4.89 10.38
CA ASP A 82 12.33 -5.07 11.78
C ASP A 82 11.16 -4.64 12.67
N LEU A 83 10.14 -5.50 12.71
CA LEU A 83 9.33 -5.66 13.91
C LEU A 83 9.59 -7.08 14.39
N ALA A 84 10.42 -7.12 15.43
CA ALA A 84 10.84 -8.28 16.19
C ALA A 84 9.71 -9.30 16.45
N LEU A 85 10.02 -10.57 16.22
CA LEU A 85 9.52 -11.68 17.04
C LEU A 85 10.50 -11.91 18.19
#